data_AF-A0A845QM07-F1
#
_entry.id   AF-A0A845QM07-F1
#
_cell.length_a   1.000
_cell.length_b   1.000
_cell.length_c   1.000
_cell.angle_alpha   90.00
_cell.angle_beta   90.00
_cell.angle_gamma   90.00
#
_symmetry.space_group_name_H-M   'P 1'
#
loop_
_entity.id
_entity.type
_entity.pdbx_description
1 polymer ?
#
loop_
_entity_poly.entity_id
_entity_poly.type
_entity_poly.pdbx_seq_one_letter_code
_entity_poly.pdbx_strand_id
1 'polypeptide(L)'
;MNIIVDRISHVLVDFDTEVEYMSNGYPRLVNKDIAFVADDVEVCTGVDIPENVVVGKYCYTAENGFYENPDYVEPNPYGIPDELVEQIKNDTIAQVQEGVINGKM
;
A
#
# COMPACT_ATOMS: atom_id res chain seq x y z
N MET A 1 -0.83 -14.99 -11.77
CA MET A 1 -0.84 -14.85 -10.29
C MET A 1 -2.27 -14.85 -9.79
N ASN A 2 -2.52 -15.15 -8.51
CA ASN A 2 -3.81 -14.91 -7.86
C ASN A 2 -3.70 -13.67 -6.97
N ILE A 3 -4.63 -12.75 -7.08
CA ILE A 3 -4.68 -11.53 -6.28
C ILE A 3 -5.91 -11.56 -5.38
N ILE A 4 -5.76 -11.01 -4.18
CA ILE A 4 -6.82 -10.74 -3.21
C ILE A 4 -7.08 -9.24 -3.22
N VAL A 5 -8.32 -8.87 -3.48
CA VAL A 5 -8.73 -7.48 -3.61
C VAL A 5 -9.86 -7.22 -2.62
N ASP A 6 -9.83 -6.09 -1.92
CA ASP A 6 -10.95 -5.67 -1.08
C ASP A 6 -12.20 -5.44 -1.94
N ARG A 7 -13.33 -6.02 -1.56
CA ARG A 7 -14.53 -6.04 -2.40
C ARG A 7 -15.15 -4.66 -2.61
N ILE A 8 -14.95 -3.72 -1.68
CA ILE A 8 -15.61 -2.41 -1.68
C ILE A 8 -14.68 -1.33 -2.28
N SER A 9 -13.46 -1.24 -1.75
CA SER A 9 -12.46 -0.23 -2.12
C SER A 9 -11.62 -0.65 -3.33
N HIS A 10 -11.68 -1.93 -3.71
CA HIS A 10 -10.86 -2.53 -4.75
C HIS A 10 -9.36 -2.47 -4.48
N VAL A 11 -8.94 -2.18 -3.25
CA VAL A 11 -7.52 -2.14 -2.86
C VAL A 11 -6.93 -3.54 -2.97
N LEU A 12 -5.75 -3.65 -3.59
CA LEU A 12 -4.97 -4.88 -3.61
C LEU A 12 -4.50 -5.18 -2.18
N VAL A 13 -5.06 -6.25 -1.61
CA VAL A 13 -4.78 -6.70 -0.25
C VAL A 13 -3.56 -7.60 -0.22
N ASP A 14 -3.49 -8.56 -1.13
CA ASP A 14 -2.34 -9.46 -1.23
C ASP A 14 -2.36 -10.23 -2.56
N PHE A 15 -1.31 -11.01 -2.83
CA PHE A 15 -1.25 -11.92 -3.98
C PHE A 15 -0.29 -13.07 -3.76
N ASP A 16 -0.57 -14.20 -4.41
CA ASP A 16 0.25 -15.42 -4.35
C ASP A 16 0.04 -16.28 -5.61
N THR A 17 0.96 -17.21 -5.86
CA THR A 17 0.87 -18.14 -7.00
C THR A 17 -0.19 -19.20 -6.77
N GLU A 18 -0.56 -19.47 -5.52
CA GLU A 18 -1.47 -20.54 -5.15
C GLU A 18 -2.53 -20.04 -4.16
N VAL A 19 -3.79 -20.31 -4.48
CA VAL A 19 -4.95 -20.01 -3.65
C VAL A 19 -5.81 -21.25 -3.51
N GLU A 20 -6.22 -21.55 -2.29
CA GLU A 20 -7.17 -22.61 -1.96
C GLU A 20 -8.37 -22.04 -1.23
N TYR A 21 -9.47 -22.79 -1.20
CA TYR A 21 -10.64 -22.44 -0.40
C TYR A 21 -10.77 -23.41 0.77
N MET A 22 -10.88 -22.84 1.97
CA MET A 22 -11.12 -23.59 3.19
C MET A 22 -12.56 -24.16 3.21
N SER A 23 -12.85 -25.07 4.15
CA SER A 23 -14.18 -25.69 4.28
C SER A 23 -15.31 -24.68 4.58
N ASN A 24 -14.97 -23.51 5.11
CA ASN A 24 -15.90 -22.40 5.35
C ASN A 24 -16.02 -21.44 4.14
N GLY A 25 -15.38 -21.76 3.01
CA GLY A 25 -15.39 -20.94 1.79
C GLY A 25 -14.40 -19.78 1.80
N TYR A 26 -13.53 -19.66 2.81
CA TYR A 26 -12.55 -18.57 2.88
C TYR A 26 -11.38 -18.86 1.94
N PRO A 27 -10.99 -17.90 1.07
CA PRO A 27 -9.78 -18.04 0.29
C PRO A 27 -8.54 -17.95 1.18
N ARG A 28 -7.57 -18.82 0.94
CA ARG A 28 -6.28 -18.88 1.63
C ARG A 28 -5.16 -18.86 0.60
N LEU A 29 -4.22 -17.93 0.77
CA LEU A 29 -2.96 -17.92 0.03
C LEU A 29 -2.04 -18.96 0.65
N VAL A 30 -1.71 -20.00 -0.10
CA VAL A 30 -1.11 -21.23 0.45
C VAL A 30 0.32 -20.99 0.94
N ASN A 31 1.14 -20.27 0.16
CA ASN A 31 2.56 -20.10 0.51
C ASN A 31 2.76 -19.14 1.69
N LYS A 32 1.80 -18.24 1.91
CA LYS A 32 1.82 -17.28 3.02
C LYS A 32 1.10 -17.78 4.27
N ASP A 33 0.29 -18.83 4.14
CA ASP A 33 -0.59 -19.32 5.20
C ASP A 33 -1.53 -18.24 5.77
N ILE A 34 -2.14 -17.45 4.87
CA ILE A 34 -3.05 -16.36 5.23
C ILE A 34 -4.42 -16.64 4.60
N ALA A 35 -5.48 -16.58 5.41
CA ALA A 35 -6.87 -16.71 4.97
C ALA A 35 -7.62 -15.38 5.11
N PHE A 36 -8.57 -15.15 4.22
CA PHE A 36 -9.37 -13.92 4.14
C PHE A 36 -10.85 -14.23 4.30
N VAL A 37 -11.60 -13.31 4.91
CA VAL A 37 -13.06 -13.43 5.03
C VAL A 37 -13.67 -13.29 3.64
N ALA A 38 -14.41 -14.30 3.19
CA ALA A 38 -14.91 -14.38 1.80
C ALA A 38 -15.82 -13.21 1.39
N ASP A 39 -16.55 -12.63 2.34
CA ASP A 39 -17.45 -11.50 2.10
C ASP A 39 -16.69 -10.19 1.87
N ASP A 40 -15.49 -10.06 2.46
CA ASP A 40 -14.69 -8.82 2.42
C ASP A 40 -13.81 -8.73 1.17
N VAL A 41 -13.51 -9.87 0.54
CA VAL A 41 -12.55 -9.93 -0.58
C VAL A 41 -13.10 -10.56 -1.85
N GLU A 42 -12.48 -10.19 -2.95
CA GLU A 42 -12.59 -10.84 -4.26
C GLU A 42 -11.25 -11.49 -4.61
N VAL A 43 -11.31 -12.69 -5.20
CA VAL A 43 -10.13 -13.41 -5.70
C VAL A 43 -10.12 -13.31 -7.21
N CYS A 44 -9.13 -12.63 -7.79
CA CYS A 44 -8.92 -12.62 -9.23
C CYS A 44 -7.75 -13.52 -9.58
N THR A 45 -7.97 -14.47 -10.50
CA THR A 45 -6.98 -15.49 -10.88
C THR A 45 -6.40 -15.19 -12.26
N GLY A 46 -5.17 -15.67 -12.51
CA GLY A 46 -4.52 -15.49 -13.81
C GLY A 46 -4.11 -14.05 -14.13
N VAL A 47 -3.94 -13.20 -13.12
CA VAL A 47 -3.54 -11.80 -13.29
C VAL A 47 -2.03 -11.69 -13.46
N ASP A 48 -1.59 -10.88 -14.42
CA ASP A 48 -0.21 -10.46 -14.58
C ASP A 48 0.05 -9.20 -13.74
N ILE A 49 0.96 -9.30 -12.78
CA ILE A 49 1.27 -8.22 -11.83
C ILE A 49 2.53 -7.48 -12.31
N PRO A 50 2.45 -6.17 -12.63
CA PRO A 50 3.62 -5.35 -12.93
C PRO A 50 4.60 -5.29 -11.73
N GLU A 51 5.91 -5.19 -12.01
CA GLU A 51 6.96 -5.22 -10.97
C GLU A 51 6.84 -4.14 -9.89
N ASN A 52 6.23 -3.00 -10.22
CA ASN A 52 6.09 -1.85 -9.34
C ASN A 52 4.77 -1.83 -8.54
N VAL A 53 3.91 -2.84 -8.69
CA VAL A 53 2.66 -2.91 -7.94
C VAL A 53 2.94 -3.33 -6.51
N VAL A 54 2.50 -2.49 -5.57
CA VAL A 54 2.64 -2.69 -4.13
C VAL A 54 1.26 -2.81 -3.50
N VAL A 55 1.11 -3.79 -2.61
CA VAL A 55 -0.08 -3.98 -1.77
C VAL A 55 -0.46 -2.69 -1.05
N GLY A 56 -1.76 -2.40 -0.96
CA GLY A 56 -2.29 -1.19 -0.32
C GLY A 56 -2.16 0.09 -1.14
N LYS A 57 -1.11 0.23 -1.96
CA LYS A 57 -0.88 1.39 -2.84
C LYS A 57 -1.68 1.34 -4.14
N TYR A 58 -2.02 0.15 -4.60
CA TYR A 58 -2.77 -0.04 -5.84
C TYR A 58 -4.12 -0.70 -5.57
N CYS A 59 -5.09 -0.34 -6.39
CA CYS A 59 -6.35 -1.02 -6.55
C CYS A 59 -6.34 -1.88 -7.82
N TYR A 60 -7.31 -2.79 -7.95
CA TYR A 60 -7.51 -3.59 -9.15
C TYR A 60 -8.98 -3.84 -9.47
N THR A 61 -9.34 -3.69 -10.74
CA THR A 61 -10.57 -4.26 -11.30
C THR A 61 -10.26 -4.95 -12.64
N ALA A 62 -11.08 -5.93 -13.04
CA ALA A 62 -10.90 -6.60 -14.32
C ALA A 62 -11.05 -5.65 -15.53
N GLU A 63 -11.80 -4.56 -15.39
CA GLU A 63 -12.00 -3.55 -16.44
C GLU A 63 -10.82 -2.59 -16.57
N ASN A 64 -10.29 -2.09 -15.45
CA ASN A 64 -9.27 -1.03 -15.45
C ASN A 64 -7.84 -1.57 -15.28
N GLY A 65 -7.68 -2.84 -14.88
CA GLY A 65 -6.41 -3.37 -14.41
C GLY A 65 -5.98 -2.71 -13.10
N PHE A 66 -4.67 -2.55 -12.91
CA PHE A 66 -4.12 -1.87 -11.74
C PHE A 66 -4.16 -0.35 -11.88
N TYR A 67 -4.58 0.35 -10.83
CA TYR A 67 -4.58 1.80 -10.73
C TYR A 67 -4.23 2.25 -9.30
N GLU A 68 -3.79 3.50 -9.13
CA GLU A 68 -3.39 4.01 -7.82
C GLU A 68 -4.59 4.10 -6.86
N ASN A 69 -4.38 3.66 -5.62
CA ASN A 69 -5.35 3.84 -4.55
C ASN A 69 -5.40 5.33 -4.16
N PRO A 70 -6.55 6.03 -4.34
CA PRO A 70 -6.66 7.45 -4.04
C PRO A 70 -6.50 7.77 -2.55
N ASP A 71 -6.73 6.79 -1.68
CA ASP A 71 -6.63 6.94 -0.21
C ASP A 71 -5.24 6.54 0.32
N TYR A 72 -4.32 6.14 -0.56
CA TYR A 72 -2.98 5.77 -0.13
C TYR A 72 -2.16 6.99 0.28
N VAL A 73 -1.68 6.96 1.52
CA VAL A 73 -0.74 7.94 2.05
C VAL A 73 0.62 7.26 2.16
N GLU A 74 1.62 7.82 1.47
CA GLU A 74 3.01 7.36 1.59
C GLU A 74 3.44 7.40 3.07
N PRO A 75 3.91 6.27 3.64
CA PRO A 75 4.41 6.26 5.00
C PRO A 75 5.57 7.25 5.14
N ASN A 76 5.60 7.98 6.26
CA ASN A 76 6.76 8.79 6.58
C ASN A 76 8.04 7.93 6.59
N PRO A 77 9.04 8.22 5.72
CA PRO A 77 10.24 7.40 5.57
C PRO A 77 11.10 7.35 6.84
N TYR A 78 10.89 8.28 7.78
CA TYR A 78 11.65 8.35 9.03
C TYR A 78 11.01 7.56 10.17
N GLY A 79 9.82 6.99 9.97
CA GLY A 79 9.12 6.24 11.01
C GLY A 79 8.78 7.06 12.26
N ILE A 80 8.67 8.38 12.11
CA ILE A 80 8.30 9.32 13.19
C ILE A 80 6.91 9.91 12.93
N PRO A 81 6.26 10.54 13.92
CA PRO A 81 5.00 11.24 13.68
C PRO A 81 5.16 12.36 12.64
N ASP A 82 4.15 12.58 11.80
CA ASP A 82 4.18 13.61 10.75
C ASP A 82 4.38 15.02 11.33
N GLU A 83 3.82 15.28 12.50
CA GLU A 83 4.04 16.53 13.23
C GLU A 83 5.53 16.79 13.51
N LEU A 84 6.29 15.73 13.81
CA LEU A 84 7.73 15.83 14.06
C LEU A 84 8.51 16.08 12.78
N VAL A 85 8.09 15.49 11.65
CA VAL A 85 8.68 15.79 10.33
C VAL A 85 8.50 17.25 9.97
N GLU A 86 7.28 17.78 10.15
CA GLU A 86 6.99 19.17 9.83
C GLU A 86 7.73 20.14 10.75
N GLN A 87 7.89 19.81 12.04
CA GLN A 87 8.76 20.56 12.95
C GLN A 87 10.21 20.55 12.47
N ILE A 88 10.79 19.39 12.14
CA ILE A 88 12.17 19.29 11.65
C ILE A 88 12.37 20.12 10.38
N LYS A 89 11.41 20.08 9.43
CA LYS A 89 11.46 20.90 8.21
C LYS A 89 11.47 22.38 8.54
N ASN A 90 10.55 22.83 9.39
CA ASN A 90 10.45 24.25 9.76
C ASN A 90 11.70 24.74 10.50
N ASP A 91 12.20 23.97 11.46
CA ASP A 91 13.42 24.31 12.21
C ASP A 91 14.64 24.36 11.30
N THR A 92 14.77 23.41 10.37
CA THR A 92 15.87 23.38 9.39
C THR A 92 15.80 24.60 8.47
N ILE A 93 14.62 24.95 7.96
CA ILE A 93 14.42 26.14 7.12
C ILE A 93 14.79 27.41 7.89
N ALA A 94 14.36 27.54 9.15
CA ALA A 94 14.69 28.68 10.00
C ALA A 94 16.20 28.81 10.23
N GLN A 95 16.89 27.70 10.56
CA GLN A 95 18.35 27.70 10.74
C GLN A 95 19.10 28.07 9.47
N VAL A 96 18.67 27.57 8.31
CA VAL A 96 19.24 27.93 7.01
C VAL A 96 19.04 29.42 6.73
N GLN A 97 17.83 29.94 6.95
CA GLN A 97 17.54 31.37 6.78
C GLN A 97 18.39 32.25 7.69
N GLU A 98 18.53 31.90 8.97
CA GLU A 98 19.41 32.60 9.91
C GLU A 98 20.88 32.55 9.47
N GLY A 99 21.35 31.41 8.96
CA GLY A 99 22.72 31.26 8.45
C GLY A 99 23.00 32.12 7.21
N VAL A 100 22.03 32.25 6.30
CA VAL A 100 22.11 33.15 5.13
C VAL A 100 22.13 34.62 5.58
N ILE A 101 21.22 35.01 6.48
CA ILE A 101 21.11 36.39 6.97
C ILE A 101 22.39 36.81 7.71
N ASN A 102 22.98 35.90 8.48
CA ASN A 102 24.19 36.15 9.26
C ASN A 102 25.51 35.92 8.49
N GLY A 103 25.44 35.60 7.18
CA GLY A 103 26.61 35.46 6.30
C GLY A 103 27.58 34.34 6.70
N LYS A 104 27.08 33.27 7.35
CA LYS A 104 27.89 32.15 7.88
C LYS A 104 27.85 30.87 7.04
N MET A 105 27.27 30.91 5.84
CA MET A 105 27.34 29.83 4.86
C MET A 105 28.19 30.23 3.65
#